data_AF-A0A4U1I1G6-F1
#
_entry.id   AF-A0A4U1I1G6-F1
#
_cell.length_a   1.000
_cell.length_b   1.000
_cell.length_c   1.000
_cell.angle_alpha   90.00
_cell.angle_beta   90.00
_cell.angle_gamma   90.00
#
_symmetry.space_group_name_H-M   'P 1'
#
loop_
_entity.id
_entity.type
_entity.pdbx_description
1 polymer ?
#
loop_
_entity_poly.entity_id
_entity_poly.type
_entity_poly.pdbx_seq_one_letter_code
_entity_poly.pdbx_strand_id
1 'polypeptide(L)'
;MYDALIPIAQDLNTLDATLSAPDGPQRVARIAAAFDETARRISSATQAAADDRERVELQKLYRGMIAARRIVLSLHERHSAHGAAV
;
A
#
# COMPACT_ATOMS: atom_id res chain seq x y z
N MET A 1 1.57 13.06 -6.37
CA MET A 1 1.45 11.58 -6.59
C MET A 1 1.17 10.87 -5.29
N TYR A 2 2.06 11.00 -4.31
CA TYR A 2 2.02 10.30 -3.02
C TYR A 2 0.99 10.85 -2.03
N ASP A 3 0.19 11.83 -2.44
CA ASP A 3 -0.80 12.50 -1.59
C ASP A 3 -1.81 11.52 -0.98
N ALA A 4 -2.10 10.43 -1.71
CA ALA A 4 -2.97 9.34 -1.22
C ALA A 4 -2.36 8.56 -0.05
N LEU A 5 -1.04 8.63 0.17
CA LEU A 5 -0.36 7.97 1.28
C LEU A 5 -0.38 8.80 2.57
N ILE A 6 -0.54 10.12 2.48
CA ILE A 6 -0.51 11.03 3.63
C ILE A 6 -1.55 10.62 4.69
N PRO A 7 -2.83 10.35 4.35
CA PRO A 7 -3.85 10.02 5.34
C PRO A 7 -3.62 8.68 6.06
N ILE A 8 -2.85 7.77 5.46
CA ILE A 8 -2.60 6.43 5.99
C ILE A 8 -1.20 6.29 6.62
N ALA A 9 -0.41 7.36 6.67
CA ALA A 9 0.96 7.33 7.17
C ALA A 9 1.04 6.89 8.64
N GLN A 10 0.11 7.37 9.47
CA GLN A 10 0.05 6.96 10.88
C GLN A 10 -0.26 5.47 11.00
N ASP A 11 -1.26 4.97 10.27
CA ASP A 11 -1.65 3.56 10.31
C ASP A 11 -0.51 2.64 9.81
N LEU A 12 0.32 3.09 8.86
CA LEU A 12 1.52 2.38 8.43
C LEU A 12 2.64 2.40 9.47
N ASN A 13 2.89 3.55 10.10
CA ASN A 13 3.91 3.69 11.15
C ASN A 13 3.58 2.85 12.39
N THR A 14 2.29 2.60 12.63
CA THR A 14 1.80 1.77 13.74
C THR A 14 1.12 0.50 13.23
N LEU A 15 1.65 -0.12 12.16
CA LEU A 15 0.97 -1.22 11.45
C LEU A 15 0.54 -2.37 12.37
N ASP A 16 1.35 -2.77 13.34
CA ASP A 16 1.00 -3.83 14.29
C ASP A 16 -0.26 -3.48 15.13
N ALA A 17 -0.31 -2.25 15.65
CA ALA A 17 -1.49 -1.74 16.36
C ALA A 17 -2.70 -1.61 15.44
N THR A 18 -2.48 -1.21 14.18
CA THR A 18 -3.51 -1.13 13.14
C THR A 18 -4.12 -2.51 12.86
N LEU A 19 -3.30 -3.56 12.80
CA LEU A 19 -3.75 -4.93 12.56
C LEU A 19 -4.51 -5.52 13.76
N SER A 20 -4.13 -5.14 14.97
CA SER A 20 -4.77 -5.55 16.23
C SER A 20 -6.05 -4.80 16.59
N ALA A 21 -6.32 -3.68 15.91
CA ALA A 21 -7.48 -2.85 16.23
C ALA A 21 -8.81 -3.53 15.83
N PRO A 22 -9.92 -3.28 16.55
CA PRO A 22 -11.25 -3.79 16.17
C PRO A 22 -11.69 -3.35 14.76
N ASP A 23 -11.28 -2.16 14.32
CA ASP A 23 -11.52 -1.63 12.97
C ASP A 23 -10.35 -1.89 12.00
N GLY A 24 -9.42 -2.80 12.37
CA GLY A 24 -8.25 -3.19 11.60
C GLY A 24 -8.54 -3.58 10.15
N PRO A 25 -9.56 -4.42 9.85
CA PRO A 25 -9.92 -4.73 8.46
C PRO A 25 -10.23 -3.49 7.62
N GLN A 26 -10.93 -2.50 8.19
CA GLN A 26 -11.27 -1.26 7.49
C GLN A 26 -10.05 -0.36 7.29
N ARG A 27 -9.11 -0.31 8.24
CA ARG A 27 -7.84 0.42 8.11
C ARG A 27 -6.93 -0.22 7.08
N VAL A 28 -6.80 -1.54 7.09
CA VAL A 28 -6.05 -2.30 6.07
C VAL A 28 -6.62 -2.06 4.68
N ALA A 29 -7.95 -2.07 4.52
CA ALA A 29 -8.59 -1.75 3.24
C ALA A 29 -8.25 -0.32 2.76
N ARG A 30 -8.23 0.66 3.67
CA ARG A 30 -7.81 2.04 3.34
C ARG A 30 -6.35 2.13 2.92
N ILE A 31 -5.44 1.45 3.62
CA ILE A 31 -4.02 1.36 3.24
C ILE A 31 -3.88 0.74 1.85
N ALA A 32 -4.54 -0.38 1.58
CA ALA A 32 -4.48 -1.06 0.29
C ALA A 32 -4.99 -0.15 -0.85
N ALA A 33 -6.10 0.54 -0.63
CA ALA A 33 -6.66 1.50 -1.59
C ALA A 33 -5.71 2.67 -1.87
N ALA A 34 -5.01 3.18 -0.85
CA ALA A 34 -4.03 4.26 -1.01
C ALA A 34 -2.80 3.82 -1.84
N PHE A 35 -2.34 2.58 -1.66
CA PHE A 35 -1.29 2.00 -2.50
C PHE A 35 -1.76 1.82 -3.94
N ASP A 36 -2.98 1.32 -4.16
CA ASP A 36 -3.56 1.18 -5.50
C ASP A 36 -3.73 2.54 -6.21
N GLU A 37 -4.21 3.55 -5.49
CA GLU A 37 -4.33 4.92 -5.99
C GLU A 37 -2.97 5.49 -6.41
N THR A 38 -1.96 5.33 -5.55
CA THR A 38 -0.61 5.83 -5.82
C THR A 38 0.01 5.08 -6.99
N ALA A 39 -0.15 3.75 -7.06
CA ALA A 39 0.31 2.94 -8.19
C ALA A 39 -0.35 3.37 -9.50
N ARG A 40 -1.65 3.69 -9.50
CA ARG A 40 -2.35 4.19 -10.69
C ARG A 40 -1.79 5.53 -11.16
N ARG A 41 -1.57 6.47 -10.23
CA ARG A 41 -0.95 7.78 -10.54
C ARG A 41 0.46 7.62 -11.11
N ILE A 42 1.27 6.73 -10.54
CA ILE A 42 2.60 6.41 -11.06
C ILE A 42 2.48 5.82 -12.47
N SER A 43 1.57 4.88 -12.69
CA SER A 43 1.34 4.28 -14.02
C SER A 43 0.97 5.33 -15.07
N SER A 44 0.07 6.26 -14.74
CA SER A 44 -0.29 7.37 -15.64
C SER A 44 0.90 8.26 -15.96
N ALA A 45 1.77 8.57 -14.99
CA ALA A 45 2.98 9.33 -15.28
C ALA A 45 4.02 8.53 -16.07
N THR A 46 4.16 7.22 -15.84
CA THR A 46 5.03 6.36 -16.66
C THR A 46 4.62 6.41 -18.13
N GLN A 47 3.31 6.48 -18.41
CA GLN A 47 2.79 6.63 -19.78
C GLN A 47 3.08 8.00 -20.38
N ALA A 48 3.13 9.05 -19.55
CA ALA A 48 3.42 10.42 -19.95
C ALA A 48 4.93 10.77 -20.00
N ALA A 49 5.78 9.91 -19.44
CA ALA A 49 7.22 10.14 -19.33
C ALA A 49 7.88 10.28 -20.72
N ALA A 50 8.72 11.31 -20.85
CA ALA A 50 9.33 11.70 -22.12
C ALA A 50 10.56 10.85 -22.47
N ASP A 51 11.27 10.36 -21.46
CA ASP A 51 12.50 9.56 -21.63
C ASP A 51 12.43 8.19 -20.95
N ASP A 52 13.26 7.27 -21.44
CA ASP A 52 13.27 5.88 -20.97
C ASP A 52 13.82 5.72 -19.55
N ARG A 53 14.69 6.63 -19.10
CA ARG A 53 15.24 6.59 -17.76
C ARG A 53 14.15 6.90 -16.73
N GLU A 54 13.39 7.95 -16.96
CA GLU A 54 12.23 8.33 -16.15
C GLU A 54 11.21 7.19 -16.09
N ARG A 55 10.90 6.56 -17.24
CA ARG A 55 10.01 5.38 -17.29
C ARG A 55 10.50 4.25 -16.40
N VAL A 56 11.80 3.92 -16.45
CA VAL A 56 12.39 2.86 -15.63
C VAL A 56 12.28 3.17 -14.14
N GLU A 57 12.57 4.40 -13.72
CA GLU A 57 12.43 4.79 -12.31
C GLU A 57 10.97 4.74 -11.84
N LEU A 58 10.03 5.23 -12.64
CA LEU A 58 8.61 5.16 -12.32
C LEU A 58 8.09 3.71 -12.26
N GLN A 59 8.59 2.82 -13.13
CA GLN A 59 8.25 1.40 -13.08
C GLN A 59 8.75 0.72 -11.78
N LYS A 60 9.92 1.11 -11.27
CA LYS A 60 10.40 0.63 -9.96
C LYS A 60 9.46 1.06 -8.83
N LEU A 61 9.05 2.32 -8.84
CA LEU A 61 8.11 2.87 -7.85
C LEU A 61 6.76 2.17 -7.92
N TYR A 62 6.23 1.95 -9.12
CA TYR A 62 5.00 1.19 -9.34
C TYR A 62 5.07 -0.21 -8.72
N ARG A 63 6.15 -0.96 -9.01
CA ARG A 63 6.36 -2.30 -8.44
C ARG A 63 6.46 -2.24 -6.91
N GLY A 64 7.11 -1.21 -6.37
CA GLY A 64 7.19 -0.95 -4.93
C GLY A 64 5.81 -0.80 -4.28
N MET A 65 4.89 -0.04 -4.90
CA MET A 65 3.53 0.13 -4.38
C MET A 65 2.73 -1.19 -4.38
N ILE A 66 2.84 -1.97 -5.45
CA ILE A 66 2.18 -3.28 -5.54
C ILE A 66 2.75 -4.25 -4.49
N ALA A 67 4.06 -4.25 -4.29
CA ALA A 67 4.71 -5.08 -3.27
C ALA A 67 4.28 -4.68 -1.86
N ALA A 68 4.28 -3.38 -1.54
CA ALA A 68 3.84 -2.87 -0.24
C ALA A 68 2.39 -3.25 0.07
N ARG A 69 1.48 -3.10 -0.91
CA ARG A 69 0.09 -3.54 -0.79
C ARG A 69 -0.03 -5.03 -0.47
N ARG A 70 0.69 -5.88 -1.20
CA ARG A 70 0.70 -7.34 -0.97
C ARG A 70 1.19 -7.68 0.42
N ILE A 71 2.27 -7.05 0.88
CA ILE A 71 2.83 -7.26 2.22
C ILE A 71 1.79 -6.95 3.30
N VAL A 72 1.12 -5.80 3.22
CA VAL A 72 0.10 -5.41 4.21
C VAL A 72 -1.08 -6.39 4.22
N LEU A 73 -1.57 -6.82 3.06
CA LEU A 73 -2.65 -7.81 2.98
C LEU A 73 -2.23 -9.16 3.58
N SER A 74 -1.04 -9.66 3.23
CA SER A 74 -0.53 -10.92 3.78
C SER A 74 -0.21 -10.84 5.28
N LEU A 75 0.14 -9.67 5.81
CA LEU A 75 0.25 -9.45 7.25
C LEU A 75 -1.12 -9.54 7.93
N HIS A 76 -2.14 -8.89 7.36
CA HIS A 76 -3.50 -8.96 7.88
C HIS A 76 -4.08 -10.38 7.85
N GLU A 77 -3.90 -11.12 6.76
CA GLU A 77 -4.32 -12.52 6.65
C GLU A 77 -3.69 -13.39 7.75
N ARG A 78 -2.38 -13.24 7.97
CA ARG A 78 -1.67 -13.96 9.03
C ARG A 78 -2.13 -13.58 10.42
N HIS A 79 -2.39 -12.30 10.66
CA HIS A 79 -2.89 -11.80 11.94
C HIS A 79 -4.29 -12.35 12.26
N SER A 80 -5.19 -12.32 11.28
CA SER A 80 -6.54 -12.88 11.39
C SER A 80 -6.52 -14.40 11.63
N ALA A 81 -5.60 -15.13 10.99
CA ALA A 81 -5.43 -16.57 11.21
C ALA A 81 -4.92 -16.90 12.63
N HIS A 82 -4.04 -16.06 13.21
CA HIS A 82 -3.58 -16.24 14.60
C HIS A 82 -4.68 -15.91 15.62
N GLY A 83 -5.46 -14.85 15.38
CA GLY A 83 -6.57 -14.49 16.27
C GLY A 83 -7.72 -15.52 16.29
N ALA A 84 -7.87 -16.32 15.24
CA ALA A 84 -8.88 -17.39 15.16
C ALA A 84 -8.45 -18.72 15.83
N ALA A 85 -7.17 -18.85 16.20
CA ALA A 85 -6.60 -20.05 16.80
C ALA A 85 -6.51 -20.00 18.34
N VAL A 86 -6.96 -18.91 18.95
CA VAL A 86 -6.97 -18.65 20.41
C VAL A 86 -8.40 -18.55 20.90
#